data_AF-A0A6V8K2B8-F1
#
_entry.id   AF-A0A6V8K2B8-F1
#
_cell.length_a   1.000
_cell.length_b   1.000
_cell.length_c   1.000
_cell.angle_alpha   90.00
_cell.angle_beta   90.00
_cell.angle_gamma   90.00
#
_symmetry.space_group_name_H-M   'P 1'
#
loop_
_entity.id
_entity.type
_entity.pdbx_description
1 polymer ?
#
loop_
_entity_poly.entity_id
_entity_poly.type
_entity_poly.pdbx_seq_one_letter_code
_entity_poly.pdbx_strand_id
1 'polypeptide(L)' 'MAALKELPARQREALVLRHWLGLREAEIAEAMGISAGAVKSHTSRGMAALTRELEERR' A
#
# COMPACT_ATOMS: atom_id res chain seq x y z
N MET A 1 13.74 6.69 1.17
CA MET A 1 12.47 6.03 1.58
C MET A 1 11.66 6.90 2.56
N ALA A 2 11.50 8.20 2.30
CA ALA A 2 10.78 9.09 3.22
C ALA A 2 9.27 9.15 2.91
N ALA A 3 8.87 9.28 1.63
CA ALA A 3 7.46 9.36 1.22
C ALA A 3 6.60 8.15 1.64
N LEU A 4 7.13 6.92 1.56
CA LEU A 4 6.41 5.73 2.03
C LEU A 4 6.07 5.77 3.53
N LYS A 5 6.93 6.40 4.35
CA LYS A 5 6.73 6.50 5.80
C LYS A 5 5.58 7.44 6.16
N GLU A 6 5.29 8.43 5.30
CA GLU A 6 4.17 9.37 5.49
C GLU A 6 2.80 8.74 5.20
N LEU A 7 2.77 7.58 4.53
CA LEU A 7 1.51 6.88 4.27
C LEU A 7 0.90 6.31 5.57
N PRO A 8 -0.44 6.23 5.66
CA PRO A 8 -1.11 5.44 6.68
C PRO A 8 -0.59 4.00 6.70
N ALA A 9 -0.38 3.45 7.90
CA ALA A 9 0.32 2.17 8.09
C ALA A 9 -0.24 1.03 7.22
N ARG A 10 -1.57 0.89 7.15
CA ARG A 10 -2.23 -0.16 6.34
C ARG A 10 -2.04 0.02 4.83
N GLN A 11 -1.95 1.26 4.35
CA GLN A 11 -1.69 1.53 2.93
C GLN A 11 -0.23 1.23 2.58
N ARG A 12 0.71 1.65 3.43
CA ARG A 12 2.13 1.29 3.30
C ARG A 12 2.32 -0.22 3.32
N GLU A 13 1.73 -0.91 4.29
CA GLU A 13 1.81 -2.38 4.43
C GLU A 13 1.36 -3.07 3.14
N ALA A 14 0.18 -2.74 2.61
CA ALA A 14 -0.32 -3.31 1.35
C ALA A 14 0.63 -3.08 0.17
N LEU A 15 1.22 -1.87 0.05
CA LEU A 15 2.17 -1.56 -1.01
C LEU A 15 3.50 -2.31 -0.87
N VAL A 16 4.01 -2.46 0.36
CA VAL A 16 5.23 -3.23 0.62
C VAL A 16 5.01 -4.70 0.26
N LEU A 17 3.92 -5.29 0.75
CA LEU A 17 3.59 -6.68 0.45
C LEU A 17 3.41 -6.93 -1.05
N ARG A 18 2.78 -6.00 -1.78
CA ARG A 18 2.60 -6.11 -3.23
C ARG A 18 3.90 -5.93 -4.01
N HIS A 19 4.65 -4.85 -3.75
CA HIS A 19 5.71 -4.39 -4.65
C HIS A 19 7.12 -4.83 -4.22
N TRP A 20 7.35 -5.05 -2.92
CA TRP A 20 8.64 -5.56 -2.43
C TRP A 20 8.64 -7.07 -2.26
N LEU A 21 7.54 -7.63 -1.77
CA LEU A 21 7.41 -9.07 -1.54
C LEU A 21 6.72 -9.82 -2.68
N GLY A 22 6.19 -9.11 -3.68
CA GLY A 22 5.58 -9.71 -4.87
C GLY A 22 4.32 -10.52 -4.59
N LEU A 23 3.70 -10.36 -3.42
CA LEU A 23 2.53 -11.15 -3.03
C LEU A 23 1.32 -10.83 -3.90
N ARG A 24 0.49 -11.85 -4.15
CA ARG A 24 -0.81 -11.75 -4.80
C ARG A 24 -1.85 -11.23 -3.82
N GLU A 25 -2.95 -10.71 -4.34
CA GLU A 25 -3.98 -10.05 -3.51
C GLU A 25 -4.53 -10.92 -2.37
N ALA A 26 -4.74 -12.21 -2.63
CA ALA A 26 -5.21 -13.15 -1.61
C ALA A 26 -4.17 -13.38 -0.50
N GLU A 27 -2.89 -13.47 -0.84
CA GLU A 27 -1.78 -13.64 0.12
C GLU A 27 -1.60 -12.38 0.97
N ILE A 28 -1.78 -11.19 0.37
CA ILE A 28 -1.81 -9.92 1.10
C ILE A 28 -3.01 -9.88 2.06
N ALA A 29 -4.19 -10.32 1.60
CA ALA A 29 -5.40 -10.32 2.40
C ALA A 29 -5.24 -11.21 3.65
N GLU A 30 -4.67 -12.39 3.47
CA GLU A 30 -4.31 -13.31 4.55
C GLU A 30 -3.28 -12.67 5.51
N ALA A 31 -2.18 -12.15 4.99
CA ALA A 31 -1.13 -11.52 5.80
C ALA A 31 -1.63 -10.32 6.62
N MET A 32 -2.54 -9.53 6.05
CA MET A 32 -3.09 -8.32 6.71
C MET A 32 -4.30 -8.62 7.61
N GLY A 33 -4.91 -9.80 7.51
CA GLY A 33 -6.12 -10.18 8.21
C GLY A 33 -7.37 -9.43 7.73
N ILE A 34 -7.46 -9.12 6.43
CA ILE A 34 -8.57 -8.33 5.83
C ILE A 34 -9.10 -9.00 4.55
N SER A 35 -10.20 -8.49 3.99
CA SER A 35 -10.73 -9.01 2.72
C SER A 35 -9.87 -8.57 1.51
N ALA A 36 -9.91 -9.35 0.43
CA ALA A 36 -9.26 -8.99 -0.84
C ALA A 36 -9.75 -7.64 -1.40
N GLY A 37 -11.05 -7.35 -1.26
CA GLY A 37 -11.60 -6.02 -1.61
C GLY A 37 -11.02 -4.87 -0.77
N ALA A 38 -10.75 -5.11 0.52
CA ALA A 38 -10.06 -4.15 1.36
C ALA A 38 -8.59 -3.97 0.93
N VAL A 39 -7.90 -5.04 0.51
CA VAL A 39 -6.55 -4.95 -0.06
C VAL A 39 -6.53 -4.05 -1.30
N LYS A 40 -7.45 -4.23 -2.25
CA LYS A 40 -7.56 -3.35 -3.43
C LYS A 40 -7.73 -1.89 -3.03
N SER A 41 -8.60 -1.65 -2.05
CA SER A 41 -8.86 -0.31 -1.54
C SER A 41 -7.64 0.33 -0.88
N HIS A 42 -6.90 -0.41 -0.06
CA HIS A 42 -5.66 0.06 0.56
C HIS A 42 -4.54 0.29 -0.45
N THR A 43 -4.39 -0.59 -1.44
CA THR A 43 -3.39 -0.47 -2.50
C THR A 43 -3.67 0.75 -3.37
N SER A 44 -4.91 0.94 -3.81
CA SER A 44 -5.34 2.08 -4.62
C SER A 44 -5.13 3.42 -3.90
N ARG A 45 -5.64 3.53 -2.66
CA ARG A 45 -5.46 4.74 -1.84
C ARG A 45 -3.99 4.99 -1.51
N GLY A 46 -3.23 3.94 -1.22
CA GLY A 46 -1.80 4.04 -0.94
C GLY A 46 -1.01 4.57 -2.14
N MET A 47 -1.31 4.08 -3.34
CA MET A 47 -0.64 4.55 -4.56
C MET A 47 -0.99 6.02 -4.84
N ALA A 48 -2.27 6.40 -4.73
CA ALA A 48 -2.70 7.78 -4.90
C ALA A 48 -2.02 8.74 -3.90
N ALA A 49 -1.95 8.34 -2.63
CA ALA A 49 -1.27 9.12 -1.58
C ALA A 49 0.25 9.20 -1.83
N LEU A 50 0.88 8.12 -2.30
CA LEU A 50 2.31 8.11 -2.62
C LEU A 50 2.62 9.03 -3.81
N THR A 51 1.80 9.00 -4.86
CA THR A 51 1.95 9.90 -6.00
C THR A 51 1.88 11.36 -5.55
N ARG A 52 0.86 11.72 -4.79
CA ARG A 52 0.70 13.08 -4.25
C ARG A 52 1.90 13.52 -3.42
N GLU A 53 2.37 12.66 -2.51
CA GLU A 53 3.53 12.96 -1.66
C GLU A 53 4.82 13.16 -2.46
N LEU A 54 4.99 12.43 -3.58
CA LEU A 54 6.14 12.61 -4.47
C LEU A 54 6.03 13.87 -5.32
N GLU A 55 4.82 14.27 -5.72
CA GLU A 55 4.55 15.52 -6.43
C GLU A 55 4.78 16.74 -5.53
N GLU A 56 4.33 16.70 -4.27
CA GLU A 56 4.50 17.80 -3.30
C GLU A 56 5.98 18.04 -2.91
N ARG A 57 6.86 17.05 -3.12
CA ARG A 57 8.30 17.14 -2.83
C ARG A 57 9.13 17.63 -4.02
N ARG A 58 8.51 17.81 -5.18
CA ARG A 58 9.18 18.16 -6.44
C ARG A 58 9.34 19.67 -6.59
#